data_AF-A0A2G5SI91-F1
#
_entry.id   AF-A0A2G5SI91-F1
#
_cell.length_a   1.000
_cell.length_b   1.000
_cell.length_c   1.000
_cell.angle_alpha   90.00
_cell.angle_beta   90.00
_cell.angle_gamma   90.00
#
_symmetry.space_group_name_H-M   'P 1'
#
loop_
_entity.id
_entity.type
_entity.pdbx_description
1 polymer ?
#
loop_
_entity_poly.entity_id
_entity_poly.type
_entity_poly.pdbx_seq_one_letter_code
_entity_poly.pdbx_strand_id
1 'polypeptide(L)'
;MASKLDKATRNDPKTRATFIYYEFQSGKQIFECFKKFCERMGPDYVDYQEFEFWWQRFSAGKFDLDYDRSQEPKYRTISDMPVNIFQKICENLGKNYQEDYRFTLRHVPLATFNKDW
;
A
#
# COMPACT_ATOMS: atom_id res chain seq x y z
N MET A 1 -11.78 3.66 -26.04
CA MET A 1 -10.99 4.88 -25.74
C MET A 1 -11.73 5.64 -24.68
N ALA A 2 -11.12 5.81 -23.52
CA ALA A 2 -11.76 6.47 -22.40
C ALA A 2 -11.70 8.01 -22.62
N SER A 3 -12.83 8.70 -22.45
CA SER A 3 -13.01 10.11 -22.83
C SER A 3 -12.27 11.03 -21.87
N LYS A 4 -11.82 12.23 -22.25
CA LYS A 4 -11.12 13.15 -21.30
C LYS A 4 -11.86 13.38 -19.96
N LEU A 5 -13.19 13.23 -19.96
CA LEU A 5 -14.04 13.26 -18.78
C LEU A 5 -13.79 12.06 -17.84
N ASP A 6 -13.51 10.87 -18.37
CA ASP A 6 -13.17 9.65 -17.62
C ASP A 6 -11.86 9.79 -16.83
N LYS A 7 -10.83 10.39 -17.43
CA LYS A 7 -9.54 10.59 -16.76
C LYS A 7 -9.65 11.59 -15.61
N ALA A 8 -10.44 12.64 -15.80
CA ALA A 8 -10.65 13.67 -14.79
C ALA A 8 -11.41 13.11 -13.57
N THR A 9 -12.45 12.32 -13.80
CA THR A 9 -13.19 11.65 -12.71
C THR A 9 -12.40 10.52 -12.06
N ARG A 10 -11.54 9.82 -12.81
CA ARG A 10 -10.65 8.77 -12.28
C ARG A 10 -9.62 9.30 -11.28
N ASN A 11 -9.17 10.53 -11.44
CA ASN A 11 -8.16 11.13 -10.56
C ASN A 11 -8.76 11.86 -9.36
N ASP A 12 -10.08 12.04 -9.30
CA ASP A 12 -10.74 12.69 -8.18
C ASP A 12 -10.64 11.80 -6.92
N PRO A 13 -9.98 12.24 -5.83
CA PRO A 13 -9.83 11.47 -4.60
C PRO A 13 -11.18 11.05 -4.00
N LYS A 14 -12.19 11.93 -4.07
CA LYS A 14 -13.53 11.66 -3.53
C LYS A 14 -14.22 10.54 -4.30
N THR A 15 -14.12 10.55 -5.62
CA THR A 15 -14.63 9.47 -6.48
C THR A 15 -13.97 8.14 -6.13
N ARG A 16 -12.64 8.11 -5.96
CA ARG A 16 -11.91 6.90 -5.56
C ARG A 16 -12.34 6.39 -4.18
N ALA A 17 -12.43 7.29 -3.19
CA ALA A 17 -12.93 6.99 -1.85
C ALA A 17 -14.33 6.39 -1.87
N THR A 18 -15.22 6.94 -2.71
CA THR A 18 -16.60 6.46 -2.86
C THR A 18 -16.64 5.03 -3.37
N PHE A 19 -15.85 4.71 -4.40
CA PHE A 19 -15.78 3.33 -4.91
C PHE A 19 -15.20 2.37 -3.87
N ILE A 20 -14.16 2.77 -3.13
CA ILE A 20 -13.59 1.95 -2.05
C ILE A 20 -14.61 1.72 -0.94
N TYR A 21 -15.45 2.71 -0.63
CA TYR A 21 -16.53 2.54 0.35
C TYR A 21 -17.54 1.47 -0.07
N TYR A 22 -17.92 1.41 -1.35
CA TYR A 22 -18.76 0.33 -1.86
C TYR A 22 -18.11 -1.05 -1.69
N GLU A 23 -16.79 -1.16 -1.87
CA GLU A 23 -16.06 -2.41 -1.62
C GLU A 23 -16.05 -2.78 -0.13
N PHE A 24 -15.84 -1.78 0.73
CA PHE A 24 -15.83 -1.94 2.19
C PHE A 24 -17.15 -2.52 2.71
N GLN A 25 -18.29 -2.08 2.15
CA GLN A 25 -19.62 -2.58 2.51
C GLN A 25 -19.83 -4.07 2.22
N SER A 26 -18.98 -4.70 1.40
CA SER A 26 -19.07 -6.14 1.13
C SER A 26 -18.79 -7.01 2.35
N GLY A 27 -18.13 -6.48 3.38
CA GLY A 27 -17.77 -7.20 4.61
C GLY A 27 -16.71 -8.29 4.41
N LYS A 28 -16.07 -8.35 3.23
CA LYS A 28 -15.02 -9.31 2.92
C LYS A 28 -13.66 -8.80 3.38
N GLN A 29 -12.64 -9.67 3.32
CA GLN A 29 -11.28 -9.31 3.67
C GLN A 29 -10.73 -8.24 2.70
N ILE A 30 -10.03 -7.25 3.25
CA ILE A 30 -9.49 -6.09 2.51
C ILE A 30 -8.71 -6.49 1.25
N PHE A 31 -7.83 -7.49 1.37
CA PHE A 31 -6.96 -7.88 0.26
C PHE A 31 -7.72 -8.58 -0.88
N GLU A 32 -8.77 -9.34 -0.55
CA GLU A 32 -9.66 -9.92 -1.56
C GLU A 32 -10.42 -8.82 -2.31
N CYS A 33 -10.92 -7.82 -1.56
CA CYS A 33 -11.63 -6.68 -2.14
C CYS A 33 -10.71 -5.88 -3.06
N PHE A 34 -9.49 -5.60 -2.64
CA PHE A 34 -8.50 -4.90 -3.46
C PHE A 34 -8.22 -5.63 -4.78
N LYS A 35 -7.98 -6.94 -4.75
CA LYS A 35 -7.76 -7.72 -5.97
C LYS A 35 -8.93 -7.63 -6.94
N LYS A 36 -10.14 -7.88 -6.46
CA LYS A 36 -11.39 -7.81 -7.27
C LYS A 36 -11.69 -6.40 -7.75
N PHE A 37 -11.27 -5.40 -6.99
CA PHE A 37 -11.38 -4.00 -7.37
C PHE A 37 -10.43 -3.69 -8.53
N CYS A 38 -9.15 -4.07 -8.44
CA CYS A 38 -8.17 -3.91 -9.52
C CYS A 38 -8.56 -4.68 -10.79
N GLU A 39 -9.14 -5.88 -10.66
CA GLU A 39 -9.67 -6.65 -11.79
C GLU A 39 -10.78 -5.91 -12.55
N ARG A 40 -11.63 -5.15 -11.84
CA ARG A 40 -12.75 -4.40 -12.45
C ARG A 40 -12.35 -3.01 -12.93
N MET A 41 -11.57 -2.27 -12.15
CA MET A 41 -11.25 -0.85 -12.41
C MET A 41 -9.94 -0.66 -13.17
N GLY A 42 -9.12 -1.71 -13.24
CA GLY A 42 -7.76 -1.71 -13.78
C GLY A 42 -6.69 -1.53 -12.69
N PRO A 43 -5.50 -2.12 -12.86
CA PRO A 43 -4.45 -2.16 -11.85
C PRO A 43 -3.91 -0.75 -11.50
N ASP A 44 -3.98 0.20 -12.42
CA ASP A 44 -3.48 1.57 -12.23
C ASP A 44 -4.54 2.55 -11.70
N TYR A 45 -5.72 2.05 -11.27
CA TYR A 45 -6.79 2.93 -10.78
C TYR A 45 -6.47 3.52 -9.40
N VAL A 46 -6.05 2.68 -8.46
CA VAL A 46 -5.73 3.01 -7.06
C VAL A 46 -4.63 2.05 -6.61
N ASP A 47 -3.57 2.56 -5.98
CA ASP A 47 -2.57 1.70 -5.34
C ASP A 47 -3.09 1.11 -4.02
N TYR A 48 -2.41 0.06 -3.54
CA TYR A 48 -2.84 -0.61 -2.30
C TYR A 48 -2.79 0.32 -1.09
N GLN A 49 -1.86 1.27 -1.02
CA GLN A 49 -1.71 2.16 0.12
C GLN A 49 -2.90 3.12 0.24
N GLU A 50 -3.36 3.67 -0.87
CA GLU A 50 -4.57 4.49 -0.94
C GLU A 50 -5.83 3.67 -0.69
N PHE A 51 -5.91 2.43 -1.20
CA PHE A 51 -7.03 1.55 -0.90
C PHE A 51 -7.12 1.27 0.61
N GLU A 52 -6.00 0.88 1.21
CA GLU A 52 -5.87 0.59 2.64
C GLU A 52 -6.14 1.82 3.50
N PHE A 53 -5.68 3.00 3.08
CA PHE A 53 -5.98 4.27 3.75
C PHE A 53 -7.49 4.43 4.03
N TRP A 54 -8.27 4.39 2.95
CA TRP A 54 -9.72 4.57 3.02
C TRP A 54 -10.38 3.44 3.80
N TRP A 55 -9.93 2.20 3.58
CA TRP A 55 -10.42 1.04 4.31
C TRP A 55 -10.27 1.21 5.83
N GLN A 56 -9.09 1.61 6.31
CA GLN A 56 -8.84 1.81 7.74
C GLN A 56 -9.67 2.97 8.31
N ARG A 57 -9.91 4.04 7.55
CA ARG A 57 -10.82 5.11 7.97
C ARG A 57 -12.24 4.62 8.16
N PHE A 58 -12.77 3.87 7.18
CA PHE A 58 -14.12 3.31 7.26
C PHE A 58 -14.24 2.29 8.40
N SER A 59 -13.22 1.46 8.62
CA SER A 59 -13.13 0.58 9.80
C SER A 59 -13.18 1.34 11.13
N ALA A 60 -12.63 2.55 11.19
CA ALA A 60 -12.69 3.43 12.35
C ALA A 60 -13.99 4.26 12.45
N GLY A 61 -14.99 4.01 11.59
CA GLY A 61 -16.26 4.73 11.57
C GLY A 61 -16.19 6.15 10.99
N LYS A 62 -15.11 6.50 10.30
CA LYS A 62 -14.89 7.82 9.69
C LYS A 62 -15.24 7.77 8.20
N PHE A 63 -16.43 8.25 7.84
CA PHE A 63 -17.01 8.12 6.48
C PHE A 63 -16.97 9.42 5.64
N ASP A 64 -16.20 10.41 6.07
CA ASP A 64 -15.96 11.66 5.35
C ASP A 64 -15.12 11.42 4.09
N LEU A 65 -15.80 11.37 2.93
CA LEU A 65 -15.21 11.03 1.61
C LEU A 65 -14.33 12.15 1.02
N ASP A 66 -14.39 13.35 1.58
CA ASP A 66 -13.63 14.53 1.19
C ASP A 66 -12.44 14.81 2.13
N TYR A 67 -12.07 13.83 2.97
CA TYR A 67 -10.93 13.95 3.86
C TYR A 67 -9.63 14.28 3.12
N ASP A 68 -8.96 15.34 3.56
CA ASP A 68 -7.67 15.75 3.03
C ASP A 68 -6.54 14.85 3.58
N ARG A 69 -6.13 13.88 2.76
CA ARG A 69 -5.02 12.97 3.08
C ARG A 69 -3.69 13.68 3.28
N SER A 70 -3.51 14.93 2.84
CA SER A 70 -2.26 15.66 3.03
C SER A 70 -1.98 15.98 4.51
N GLN A 71 -3.01 15.91 5.36
CA GLN A 71 -2.89 16.05 6.82
C GLN A 71 -2.23 14.83 7.49
N GLU A 72 -2.18 13.69 6.80
CA GLU A 72 -1.60 12.46 7.34
C GLU A 72 -0.09 12.40 7.02
N PRO A 73 0.71 11.79 7.92
CA PRO A 73 2.09 11.48 7.61
C PRO A 73 2.17 10.65 6.32
N LYS A 74 3.17 10.94 5.47
CA LYS A 74 3.43 10.10 4.30
C LYS A 74 3.63 8.65 4.72
N TYR A 75 3.11 7.74 3.91
CA TYR A 75 3.31 6.31 4.11
C TYR A 75 4.80 6.01 4.20
N ARG A 76 5.17 5.34 5.29
CA ARG A 76 6.52 4.80 5.44
C ARG A 76 6.63 3.55 4.61
N THR A 77 7.70 3.49 3.83
CA THR A 77 8.12 2.31 3.10
C THR A 77 8.99 1.43 4.00
N ILE A 78 9.27 0.21 3.56
CA ILE A 78 10.23 -0.68 4.24
C ILE A 78 11.60 0.01 4.43
N SER A 79 11.98 0.89 3.50
CA SER A 79 13.24 1.65 3.55
C SER A 79 13.29 2.69 4.66
N ASP A 80 12.13 3.12 5.19
CA ASP A 80 12.05 4.07 6.31
C ASP A 80 12.18 3.36 7.68
N MET A 81 12.28 2.03 7.69
CA MET A 81 12.44 1.25 8.90
C MET A 81 13.88 1.33 9.42
N PRO A 82 14.12 1.55 10.74
CA PRO A 82 15.45 1.47 11.31
C PRO A 82 16.12 0.12 11.01
N VAL A 83 17.37 0.16 10.55
CA VAL A 83 18.10 -1.03 10.07
C VAL A 83 18.15 -2.16 11.10
N ASN A 84 18.24 -1.83 12.39
CA ASN A 84 18.29 -2.81 13.47
C ASN A 84 16.95 -3.58 13.64
N ILE A 85 15.81 -2.97 13.33
CA ILE A 85 14.51 -3.63 13.34
C ILE A 85 14.37 -4.51 12.10
N PHE A 86 14.74 -3.98 10.93
CA PHE A 86 14.71 -4.74 9.69
C PHE A 86 15.60 -6.00 9.78
N GLN A 87 16.80 -5.86 10.34
CA GLN A 87 17.71 -6.99 10.59
C GLN A 87 17.06 -8.07 11.47
N LYS A 88 16.40 -7.69 12.57
CA LYS A 88 15.69 -8.65 13.44
C LYS A 88 14.58 -9.40 12.70
N ILE A 89 13.85 -8.73 11.80
CA ILE A 89 12.84 -9.40 10.96
C ILE A 89 13.53 -10.42 10.06
N CYS A 90 14.62 -10.03 9.41
CA CYS A 90 15.35 -10.92 8.52
C CYS A 90 15.99 -12.11 9.23
N GLU A 91 16.51 -11.96 10.45
CA GLU A 91 17.02 -13.06 11.28
C GLU A 91 15.96 -14.15 11.54
N ASN A 92 14.67 -13.77 11.58
CA ASN A 92 13.56 -14.70 11.71
C ASN A 92 13.18 -15.42 10.41
N LEU A 93 13.72 -15.01 9.25
CA LEU A 93 13.48 -15.66 7.96
C LEU A 93 14.35 -16.92 7.75
N GLY A 94 15.20 -17.27 8.72
CA GLY A 94 16.07 -18.45 8.71
C GLY A 94 17.50 -18.15 8.30
N LYS A 95 18.44 -19.06 8.60
CA LYS A 95 19.90 -18.79 8.51
C LYS A 95 20.40 -18.37 7.12
N ASN A 96 19.72 -18.78 6.06
CA ASN A 96 20.13 -18.54 4.67
C ASN A 96 19.40 -17.36 4.02
N TYR A 97 18.62 -16.57 4.77
CA TYR A 97 17.84 -15.47 4.21
C TYR A 97 18.69 -14.50 3.39
N GLN A 98 19.96 -14.33 3.77
CA GLN A 98 20.89 -13.42 3.09
C GLN A 98 21.21 -13.88 1.67
N GLU A 99 21.24 -15.19 1.42
CA GLU A 99 21.44 -15.74 0.08
C GLU A 99 20.12 -15.80 -0.68
N ASP A 100 19.07 -16.30 -0.02
CA ASP A 100 17.76 -16.54 -0.62
C ASP A 100 17.07 -15.25 -1.07
N TYR A 101 17.23 -14.17 -0.30
CA TYR A 101 16.54 -12.89 -0.54
C TYR A 101 17.48 -11.77 -0.98
N ARG A 102 18.77 -12.05 -1.22
CA ARG A 102 19.76 -11.03 -1.63
C ARG A 102 19.29 -10.19 -2.80
N PHE A 103 18.79 -10.85 -3.84
CA PHE A 103 18.34 -10.19 -5.08
C PHE A 103 17.01 -9.47 -4.90
N THR A 104 16.13 -10.02 -4.08
CA THR A 104 14.80 -9.45 -3.77
C THR A 104 14.92 -8.19 -2.91
N LEU A 105 15.88 -8.16 -1.98
CA LEU A 105 16.07 -7.07 -1.02
C LEU A 105 17.14 -6.05 -1.43
N ARG A 106 17.81 -6.22 -2.59
CA ARG A 106 18.89 -5.32 -3.04
C ARG A 106 18.48 -3.85 -3.24
N HIS A 107 17.18 -3.59 -3.37
CA HIS A 107 16.62 -2.25 -3.55
C HIS A 107 16.14 -1.61 -2.23
N VAL A 108 16.13 -2.38 -1.14
CA VAL A 108 15.95 -1.84 0.20
C VAL A 108 17.31 -1.29 0.63
N PRO A 109 17.41 -0.03 1.09
CA PRO A 109 18.63 0.53 1.65
C PRO A 109 18.96 -0.19 2.97
N LEU A 110 19.52 -1.38 2.87
CA LEU A 110 20.30 -1.96 3.93
C LEU A 110 21.55 -1.10 3.98
N ALA A 111 21.69 -0.32 5.06
CA ALA A 111 22.97 0.26 5.43
C ALA A 111 24.01 -0.82 5.19
N THR A 112 24.90 -0.54 4.22
CA THR A 112 26.02 -1.34 3.75
C THR A 112 26.21 -2.59 4.60
N PHE A 113 25.92 -3.77 4.05
CA PHE A 113 26.50 -5.01 4.55
C PHE A 113 28.00 -4.79 4.63
N ASN A 114 28.46 -4.44 5.83
CA ASN A 114 29.85 -4.24 6.14
C ASN A 114 30.48 -5.62 6.00
N LYS A 115 31.01 -5.88 4.80
CA LYS A 115 31.96 -6.96 4.56
C LYS A 115 33.32 -6.43 4.99
N ASP A 116 33.50 -6.27 6.28
CA ASP A 116 34.82 -6.21 6.89
C ASP A 116 34.75 -7.08 8.15
N TRP A 117 35.75 -7.98 8.25
CA TRP A 117 36.00 -9.07 9.23
C TRP A 117 35.40 -10.44 8.87
#